data_AF-A0A0B7BUV9-F1
#
_entry.id   AF-A0A0B7BUV9-F1
#
_cell.length_a   1.000
_cell.length_b   1.000
_cell.length_c   1.000
_cell.angle_alpha   90.00
_cell.angle_beta   90.00
_cell.angle_gamma   90.00
#
_symmetry.space_group_name_H-M   'P 1'
#
loop_
_entity.id
_entity.type
_entity.pdbx_description
1 polymer ?
#
loop_
_entity_poly.entity_id
_entity_poly.type
_entity_poly.pdbx_seq_one_letter_code
_entity_poly.pdbx_strand_id
1 'polypeptide(L)'
;KFIQKCKPEYKVPGLYVIDSIVRQSRHQFGPEKDVFSPRFTKNIVNTFTNLFKCPVEERSRVVRVLNLWQKNSVFPMEVIQPLLDLAADPNNPELVTAAQRAVDAVVSVTQKVPLPGTHSSSNGG
;
A
#
# COMPACT_ATOMS: atom_id res chain seq x y z
N LYS A 1 -1.23 12.74 -5.04
CA LYS A 1 -0.96 13.93 -5.90
C LYS A 1 0.40 14.57 -5.64
N PHE A 2 0.84 14.77 -4.39
CA PHE A 2 2.17 15.33 -4.09
C PHE A 2 3.33 14.49 -4.67
N ILE A 3 3.42 13.21 -4.31
CA ILE A 3 4.49 12.28 -4.77
C ILE A 3 4.64 12.24 -6.30
N GLN A 4 3.55 12.36 -7.04
CA GLN A 4 3.58 12.35 -8.50
C GLN A 4 4.24 13.61 -9.08
N LYS A 5 4.02 14.78 -8.46
CA LYS A 5 4.41 16.10 -9.01
C LYS A 5 5.64 16.71 -8.36
N CYS A 6 6.03 16.27 -7.16
CA CYS A 6 7.16 16.86 -6.45
C CYS A 6 8.51 16.51 -7.11
N LYS A 7 9.55 17.31 -6.85
CA LYS A 7 10.92 17.06 -7.31
C LYS A 7 11.46 15.71 -6.76
N PRO A 8 12.46 15.10 -7.42
CA PRO A 8 13.12 13.88 -6.94
C PRO A 8 13.55 13.92 -5.46
N GLU A 9 14.10 15.04 -5.00
CA GLU A 9 14.55 15.26 -3.61
C GLU A 9 13.41 15.18 -2.56
N TYR A 10 12.15 15.30 -2.98
CA TYR A 10 10.98 15.23 -2.08
C TYR A 10 10.26 13.89 -2.11
N LYS A 11 10.74 12.91 -2.89
CA LYS A 11 10.11 11.58 -2.95
C LYS A 11 10.22 10.87 -1.60
N VAL A 12 11.43 10.76 -1.05
CA VAL A 12 11.65 10.10 0.26
C VAL A 12 10.97 10.85 1.41
N PRO A 13 11.07 12.19 1.52
CA PRO A 13 10.27 12.93 2.48
C PRO A 13 8.77 12.66 2.36
N GLY A 14 8.25 12.59 1.13
CA GLY A 14 6.85 12.27 0.92
C GLY A 14 6.47 10.83 1.32
N LEU A 15 7.36 9.85 1.15
CA LEU A 15 7.16 8.50 1.68
C LEU A 15 7.09 8.51 3.21
N TYR A 16 7.96 9.28 3.88
CA TYR A 16 7.92 9.42 5.33
C TYR A 16 6.63 10.07 5.84
N VAL A 17 6.01 10.95 5.07
CA VAL A 17 4.68 11.48 5.40
C VAL A 17 3.63 10.36 5.40
N ILE A 18 3.59 9.53 4.35
CA ILE A 18 2.66 8.38 4.27
C ILE A 18 2.87 7.44 5.46
N ASP A 19 4.13 7.10 5.70
CA ASP A 19 4.54 6.23 6.80
C ASP A 19 4.12 6.80 8.17
N SER A 20 4.32 8.09 8.39
CA SER A 20 3.95 8.75 9.66
C SER A 20 2.43 8.79 9.86
N ILE A 21 1.64 9.05 8.80
CA ILE A 21 0.17 9.01 8.87
C ILE A 21 -0.33 7.62 9.26
N VAL A 22 0.19 6.59 8.58
CA VAL A 22 -0.20 5.20 8.82
C VAL A 22 0.21 4.76 10.23
N ARG A 23 1.46 5.02 10.64
CA ARG A 23 1.94 4.70 11.99
C ARG A 23 1.12 5.40 13.07
N GLN A 24 0.83 6.69 12.90
CA GLN A 24 0.05 7.45 13.86
C GLN A 24 -1.38 6.89 13.98
N SER A 25 -2.03 6.59 12.86
CA SER A 25 -3.39 6.02 12.87
C SER A 25 -3.42 4.67 13.59
N ARG A 26 -2.48 3.77 13.27
CA ARG A 26 -2.37 2.45 13.93
C ARG A 26 -2.06 2.56 15.41
N HIS A 27 -1.21 3.51 15.81
CA HIS A 27 -0.86 3.72 17.21
C HIS A 27 -2.05 4.27 18.01
N GLN A 28 -2.79 5.23 17.44
CA GLN A 28 -3.89 5.91 18.12
C GLN A 28 -5.18 5.06 18.17
N PHE A 29 -5.48 4.30 17.13
CA PHE A 29 -6.75 3.59 16.98
C PHE A 29 -6.61 2.06 16.97
N GLY A 30 -5.38 1.55 16.90
CA GLY A 30 -5.09 0.13 16.70
C GLY A 30 -5.04 -0.25 15.21
N PRO A 31 -4.37 -1.36 14.85
CA PRO A 31 -4.26 -1.86 13.47
C PRO A 31 -5.59 -2.04 12.73
N GLU A 32 -6.61 -2.56 13.42
CA GLU A 32 -7.93 -2.88 12.85
C GLU A 32 -8.74 -1.63 12.47
N LYS A 33 -8.44 -0.49 13.08
CA LYS A 33 -9.16 0.78 12.85
C LYS A 33 -8.41 1.73 11.93
N ASP A 34 -7.26 1.31 11.40
CA ASP A 34 -6.49 2.10 10.45
C ASP A 34 -7.19 2.17 9.09
N VAL A 35 -7.70 3.35 8.75
CA VAL A 35 -8.35 3.64 7.46
C VAL A 35 -7.36 4.12 6.39
N PHE A 36 -6.13 4.46 6.76
CA PHE A 36 -5.14 5.03 5.85
C PHE A 36 -4.39 3.94 5.09
N SER A 37 -3.95 2.85 5.73
CA SER A 37 -3.28 1.74 5.01
C SER A 37 -4.16 1.17 3.89
N PRO A 38 -5.43 0.79 4.12
CA PRO A 38 -6.30 0.31 3.04
C PRO A 38 -6.51 1.36 1.95
N ARG A 39 -6.53 2.66 2.31
CA ARG A 39 -6.70 3.74 1.35
C ARG A 39 -5.47 3.94 0.46
N PHE A 40 -4.28 3.87 1.02
CA PHE A 40 -3.03 3.96 0.26
C PHE A 40 -2.80 2.74 -0.62
N THR A 41 -3.19 1.54 -0.16
CA THR A 41 -3.06 0.27 -0.90
C THR A 41 -3.63 0.38 -2.31
N LYS A 42 -4.80 1.01 -2.48
CA LYS A 42 -5.48 1.17 -3.79
C LYS A 42 -4.65 1.85 -4.88
N ASN A 43 -3.66 2.66 -4.50
CA ASN A 43 -2.80 3.40 -5.44
C ASN A 43 -1.32 3.19 -5.12
N ILE A 44 -0.97 2.16 -4.35
CA ILE A 44 0.37 2.00 -3.79
C ILE A 44 1.40 1.75 -4.89
N VAL A 45 1.07 0.95 -5.90
CA VAL A 45 1.96 0.66 -7.03
C VAL A 45 2.34 1.95 -7.77
N ASN A 46 1.35 2.72 -8.22
CA ASN A 46 1.61 4.02 -8.86
C ASN A 46 2.36 4.99 -7.93
N THR A 47 2.10 4.95 -6.63
CA THR A 47 2.84 5.76 -5.67
C THR A 47 4.32 5.38 -5.66
N PHE A 48 4.63 4.08 -5.59
CA PHE A 48 5.99 3.57 -5.58
C PHE A 48 6.72 3.75 -6.92
N THR A 49 6.05 3.59 -8.06
CA THR A 49 6.61 3.94 -9.37
C THR A 49 7.07 5.41 -9.42
N ASN A 50 6.37 6.31 -8.73
CA ASN A 50 6.80 7.71 -8.64
C ASN A 50 7.86 7.95 -7.54
N LEU A 51 7.85 7.18 -6.46
CA LEU A 51 8.88 7.23 -5.41
C LEU A 51 10.24 6.76 -5.91
N PHE A 52 10.29 5.73 -6.76
CA PHE A 52 11.53 5.21 -7.32
C PHE A 52 12.19 6.12 -8.37
N LYS A 53 11.57 7.26 -8.69
CA LYS A 53 12.18 8.39 -9.40
C LYS A 53 12.98 9.32 -8.45
N CYS A 54 13.23 8.90 -7.22
CA CYS A 54 14.16 9.55 -6.29
C CYS A 54 15.60 9.42 -6.77
N PRO A 55 16.53 10.22 -6.22
CA PRO A 55 17.96 10.01 -6.43
C PRO A 55 18.38 8.58 -6.03
N VAL A 56 19.34 8.00 -6.74
CA VAL A 56 19.71 6.58 -6.59
C VAL A 56 20.23 6.28 -5.19
N GLU A 57 20.97 7.22 -4.59
CA GLU A 57 21.46 7.19 -3.23
C GLU A 57 20.35 7.11 -2.16
N GLU A 58 19.15 7.59 -2.49
CA GLU A 58 18.01 7.58 -1.57
C GLU A 58 17.14 6.33 -1.69
N ARG A 59 17.35 5.51 -2.72
CA ARG A 59 16.58 4.27 -2.97
C ARG A 59 16.62 3.30 -1.79
N SER A 60 17.77 3.20 -1.13
CA SER A 60 17.96 2.37 0.08
C SER A 60 17.01 2.78 1.21
N ARG A 61 16.64 4.05 1.30
CA ARG A 61 15.69 4.58 2.29
C ARG A 61 14.26 4.10 2.00
N VAL A 62 13.87 4.06 0.72
CA VAL A 62 12.57 3.52 0.29
C VAL A 62 12.47 2.03 0.62
N VAL A 63 13.50 1.25 0.29
CA VAL A 63 13.58 -0.18 0.62
C VAL A 63 13.54 -0.41 2.13
N ARG A 64 14.23 0.43 2.91
CA ARG A 64 14.18 0.37 4.38
C ARG A 64 12.77 0.56 4.93
N VAL A 65 11.99 1.50 4.38
CA VAL A 65 10.60 1.70 4.79
C VAL A 65 9.74 0.48 4.45
N LEU A 66 9.90 -0.11 3.26
CA LEU A 66 9.19 -1.34 2.88
C LEU A 66 9.49 -2.50 3.84
N ASN A 67 10.77 -2.70 4.19
CA ASN A 67 11.18 -3.72 5.15
C ASN A 67 10.61 -3.47 6.55
N LEU A 68 10.52 -2.20 6.98
CA LEU A 68 9.88 -1.86 8.25
C LEU A 68 8.37 -2.12 8.21
N TRP A 69 7.70 -1.81 7.09
CA TRP A 69 6.28 -2.11 6.91
C TRP A 69 6.00 -3.62 6.93
N GLN A 70 6.87 -4.42 6.30
CA GLN A 70 6.78 -5.88 6.38
C GLN A 70 6.96 -6.38 7.82
N LYS A 71 8.03 -5.95 8.49
CA LYS A 71 8.36 -6.39 9.86
C LYS A 71 7.26 -6.07 10.86
N ASN A 72 6.58 -4.93 10.69
CA ASN A 72 5.51 -4.47 11.60
C ASN A 72 4.10 -4.79 11.09
N SER A 73 3.98 -5.61 10.04
CA SER A 73 2.69 -6.00 9.44
C SER A 73 1.80 -4.78 9.16
N VAL A 74 2.39 -3.71 8.62
CA VAL A 74 1.69 -2.48 8.23
C VAL A 74 0.87 -2.73 6.97
N PHE A 75 1.48 -3.45 6.02
CA PHE A 75 0.84 -3.95 4.81
C PHE A 75 1.09 -5.46 4.70
N PRO A 76 0.19 -6.21 4.03
CA PRO A 76 0.36 -7.63 3.78
C PRO A 76 1.57 -7.90 2.88
N MET A 77 2.17 -9.08 3.02
CA MET A 77 3.39 -9.45 2.29
C MET A 77 3.15 -9.48 0.77
N GLU A 78 1.94 -9.86 0.36
CA GLU A 78 1.46 -9.88 -1.02
C GLU A 78 1.48 -8.49 -1.68
N VAL A 79 1.43 -7.42 -0.87
CA VAL A 79 1.60 -6.05 -1.33
C VAL A 79 3.06 -5.61 -1.24
N ILE A 80 3.78 -5.97 -0.17
CA ILE A 80 5.15 -5.52 0.03
C ILE A 80 6.14 -6.17 -0.94
N GLN A 81 6.03 -7.48 -1.18
CA GLN A 81 7.00 -8.21 -2.00
C GLN A 81 7.10 -7.66 -3.42
N PRO A 82 5.98 -7.44 -4.15
CA PRO A 82 6.06 -6.85 -5.49
C PRO A 82 6.63 -5.42 -5.51
N LEU A 83 6.50 -4.66 -4.42
CA LEU A 83 7.10 -3.33 -4.30
C LEU A 83 8.62 -3.39 -4.05
N LEU A 84 9.08 -4.41 -3.33
CA LEU A 84 10.52 -4.70 -3.17
C LEU A 84 11.13 -5.15 -4.50
N ASP A 85 10.43 -6.01 -5.24
CA ASP A 85 10.87 -6.45 -6.58
C ASP A 85 10.96 -5.25 -7.53
N LEU A 86 9.95 -4.36 -7.51
CA LEU A 86 9.96 -3.11 -8.27
C LEU A 86 11.09 -2.15 -7.84
N ALA A 87 11.58 -2.24 -6.60
CA ALA A 87 12.71 -1.42 -6.16
C ALA A 87 14.03 -1.83 -6.85
N ALA A 88 14.16 -3.11 -7.20
CA ALA A 88 15.31 -3.67 -7.89
C ALA A 88 15.36 -3.20 -9.35
N ASP A 89 14.21 -3.15 -10.04
CA ASP A 89 14.09 -2.60 -11.39
C ASP A 89 12.79 -1.80 -11.60
N PRO A 90 12.79 -0.50 -11.26
CA PRO A 90 11.57 0.32 -11.32
C PRO A 90 11.11 0.69 -12.72
N ASN A 91 11.98 0.52 -13.71
CA ASN A 91 11.67 0.85 -15.10
C ASN A 91 11.08 -0.36 -15.83
N ASN A 92 11.04 -1.54 -15.19
CA ASN A 92 10.46 -2.74 -15.75
C ASN A 92 8.92 -2.72 -15.72
N PRO A 93 8.24 -2.62 -16.88
CA PRO A 93 6.79 -2.57 -16.95
C PRO A 93 6.11 -3.88 -16.52
N GLU A 94 6.81 -5.02 -16.63
CA GLU A 94 6.29 -6.32 -16.19
C GLU A 94 6.19 -6.37 -14.67
N LEU A 95 7.19 -5.84 -13.95
CA LEU A 95 7.16 -5.73 -12.49
C LEU A 95 6.05 -4.80 -12.00
N VAL A 96 5.83 -3.68 -12.69
CA VAL A 96 4.70 -2.78 -12.40
C VAL A 96 3.36 -3.50 -12.58
N THR A 97 3.21 -4.26 -13.67
CA THR A 97 1.98 -5.01 -13.97
C THR A 97 1.75 -6.15 -12.98
N ALA A 98 2.81 -6.84 -12.57
CA ALA A 98 2.75 -7.89 -11.56
C ALA A 98 2.36 -7.32 -10.18
N ALA A 99 2.98 -6.21 -9.77
CA ALA A 99 2.63 -5.50 -8.54
C ALA A 99 1.18 -5.02 -8.54
N GLN A 100 0.70 -4.49 -9.66
CA GLN A 100 -0.70 -4.06 -9.77
C GLN A 100 -1.67 -5.24 -9.61
N ARG A 101 -1.41 -6.37 -10.28
CA ARG A 101 -2.23 -7.58 -10.14
C ARG A 101 -2.27 -8.10 -8.70
N ALA A 102 -1.13 -8.13 -8.02
CA ALA A 102 -1.06 -8.59 -6.63
C ALA A 102 -1.85 -7.66 -5.69
N VAL A 103 -1.71 -6.34 -5.86
CA VAL A 103 -2.46 -5.34 -5.09
C VAL A 103 -3.97 -5.44 -5.36
N ASP A 104 -4.37 -5.59 -6.62
CA ASP A 104 -5.79 -5.71 -6.99
C ASP A 104 -6.44 -6.95 -6.39
N ALA A 105 -5.71 -8.08 -6.34
CA ALA A 105 -6.16 -9.29 -5.67
C ALA A 105 -6.41 -9.05 -4.17
N VAL A 106 -5.48 -8.40 -3.47
CA VAL A 106 -5.61 -8.07 -2.04
C VAL A 106 -6.76 -7.10 -1.77
N VAL A 107 -6.93 -6.09 -2.61
CA VAL A 107 -8.03 -5.11 -2.51
C VAL A 107 -9.37 -5.79 -2.73
N SER A 108 -9.48 -6.70 -3.71
CA SER A 108 -10.71 -7.44 -4.00
C SER A 108 -11.14 -8.34 -2.84
N VAL A 109 -10.19 -9.02 -2.18
CA VAL A 109 -10.46 -9.88 -1.00
C VAL A 109 -10.98 -9.05 0.17
N THR A 110 -10.34 -7.91 0.46
CA THR A 110 -10.72 -7.03 1.58
C THR A 110 -12.11 -6.40 1.39
N GLN A 111 -12.59 -6.26 0.15
CA GLN A 111 -13.92 -5.72 -0.15
C GLN A 111 -15.04 -6.78 -0.19
N LYS A 112 -14.71 -8.07 -0.20
CA LYS A 112 -15.67 -9.18 -0.16
C LYS A 112 -15.95 -9.64 1.28
N VAL A 113 -16.42 -8.75 2.13
CA VAL A 113 -17.17 -9.18 3.34
C VAL A 113 -18.65 -9.20 2.96
N PRO A 114 -19.30 -10.38 2.80
CA PRO A 114 -20.74 -10.45 2.71
C PRO A 114 -21.32 -10.07 4.07
N LEU A 115 -22.33 -9.18 4.07
CA LEU A 115 -23.18 -8.96 5.23
C LEU A 115 -23.73 -10.30 5.73
N PRO A 116 -23.69 -10.62 7.04
CA PRO A 116 -24.40 -11.77 7.59
C PRO A 116 -25.90 -11.60 7.36
N GLY A 117 -26.55 -12.69 6.97
CA GLY A 117 -27.86 -12.69 6.31
C GLY A 117 -28.99 -11.99 7.05
N THR A 118 -29.76 -11.22 6.30
CA THR A 118 -31.17 -10.97 6.62
C THR A 118 -31.96 -12.24 6.31
N HIS A 119 -32.05 -13.14 7.30
CA HIS A 119 -33.17 -14.07 7.37
C HIS A 119 -34.37 -13.30 7.93
N SER A 120 -35.37 -13.04 7.09
CA SER A 120 -36.72 -12.71 7.55
C SER A 120 -37.72 -13.52 6.73
N SER A 121 -38.03 -14.68 7.31
CA SER A 121 -39.29 -15.43 7.30
C SER A 121 -40.22 -15.36 6.08
N SER A 122 -40.47 -16.56 5.57
CA SER A 122 -41.72 -16.97 4.96
C SER A 122 -42.93 -16.42 5.73
N ASN A 123 -43.91 -15.91 5.00
CA ASN A 123 -45.30 -15.93 5.47
C ASN A 123 -46.13 -16.65 4.42
N GLY A 124 -46.40 -17.93 4.69
CA GLY A 124 -47.54 -18.64 4.10
C GLY A 124 -48.79 -18.36 4.93
N GLY A 125 -49.95 -18.45 4.30
CA GLY A 125 -51.26 -18.32 4.93
C GLY A 125 -52.05 -17.15 4.36
#